data_AF-A0A7W0TC75-F1
#
_entry.id   AF-A0A7W0TC75-F1
#
_cell.length_a   1.000
_cell.length_b   1.000
_cell.length_c   1.000
_cell.angle_alpha   90.00
_cell.angle_beta   90.00
_cell.angle_gamma   90.00
#
_symmetry.space_group_name_H-M   'P 1'
#
loop_
_entity.id
_entity.type
_entity.pdbx_description
1 polymer ?
#
loop_
_entity_poly.entity_id
_entity_poly.type
_entity_poly.pdbx_seq_one_letter_code
_entity_poly.pdbx_strand_id
1 'polypeptide(L)'
;MTARPPRPKPDLRSQSGYSLIELMTVMVILGLVLAGLTTMFQAGIRAEVRSNRDFQAQQNARLAMDRIRRELHCANAISAPNGTAVATVSVTLPAACPGTAATVTYATVAVSAGRWQLTRTADAGSTVVVADYLTANTPSAASIPFTYYVPGAGMLGRLRVDLPVNLNPADGTTAWRLQDDIVLRNTIRL
;
A
#
# COMPACT_ATOMS: atom_id res chain seq x y z
N MET A 1 65.83 1.41 62.35
CA MET A 1 65.68 1.37 60.87
C MET A 1 65.42 -0.07 60.46
N THR A 2 64.17 -0.48 60.31
CA THR A 2 63.79 -1.84 59.86
C THR A 2 63.32 -1.76 58.42
N ALA A 3 64.05 -2.43 57.52
CA ALA A 3 63.81 -2.40 56.08
C ALA A 3 62.48 -3.10 55.72
N ARG A 4 61.71 -2.49 54.82
CA ARG A 4 60.45 -3.03 54.28
C ARG A 4 60.74 -4.19 53.33
N PRO A 5 60.04 -5.34 53.44
CA PRO A 5 60.28 -6.46 52.54
C PRO A 5 59.86 -6.15 51.09
N PRO A 6 60.53 -6.76 50.09
CA PRO A 6 60.26 -6.53 48.67
C PRO A 6 58.89 -7.08 48.27
N ARG A 7 58.17 -6.35 47.40
CA ARG A 7 56.88 -6.80 46.86
C ARG A 7 57.09 -7.99 45.92
N PRO A 8 56.26 -9.06 46.01
CA PRO A 8 56.33 -10.17 45.09
C PRO A 8 56.09 -9.68 43.65
N LYS A 9 57.01 -10.03 42.74
CA LYS A 9 56.85 -9.75 41.31
C LYS A 9 55.72 -10.66 40.80
N PRO A 10 54.77 -10.15 40.00
CA PRO A 10 53.74 -11.01 39.41
C PRO A 10 54.42 -12.07 38.54
N ASP A 11 54.04 -13.32 38.76
CA ASP A 11 54.65 -14.49 38.15
C ASP A 11 54.30 -14.50 36.65
N LEU A 12 55.29 -14.25 35.78
CA LEU A 12 55.12 -14.27 34.31
C LEU A 12 54.63 -15.63 33.79
N ARG A 13 54.81 -16.69 34.60
CA ARG A 13 54.29 -18.05 34.36
C ARG A 13 52.76 -18.16 34.38
N SER A 14 52.05 -17.13 34.85
CA SER A 14 50.58 -17.07 34.81
C SER A 14 50.04 -16.60 33.46
N GLN A 15 50.87 -16.30 32.46
CA GLN A 15 50.42 -16.02 31.10
C GLN A 15 50.26 -17.33 30.33
N SER A 16 49.25 -18.13 30.68
CA SER A 16 48.83 -19.27 29.87
C SER A 16 48.33 -18.75 28.51
N GLY A 17 49.10 -19.00 27.44
CA GLY A 17 48.67 -18.72 26.07
C GLY A 17 47.50 -19.61 25.66
N TYR A 18 46.65 -19.09 24.78
CA TYR A 18 45.50 -19.85 24.24
C TYR A 18 45.97 -21.04 23.41
N SER A 19 45.32 -22.19 23.57
CA SER A 19 45.63 -23.36 22.75
C SER A 19 45.02 -23.23 21.35
N LEU A 20 45.65 -23.85 20.35
CA LEU A 20 45.17 -23.81 18.96
C LEU A 20 43.76 -24.42 18.82
N ILE A 21 43.47 -25.47 19.60
CA ILE A 21 42.14 -26.10 19.63
C ILE A 21 41.08 -25.17 20.22
N GLU A 22 41.43 -24.39 21.24
CA GLU A 22 40.52 -23.42 21.86
C GLU A 22 40.12 -22.32 20.85
N LEU A 23 41.08 -21.78 20.09
CA LEU A 23 40.78 -20.83 19.00
C LEU A 23 39.92 -21.45 17.90
N MET A 24 40.15 -22.71 17.51
CA MET A 24 39.30 -23.40 16.54
C MET A 24 37.86 -23.56 17.04
N THR A 25 37.67 -23.95 18.31
CA THR A 25 36.32 -24.09 18.88
C THR A 25 35.57 -22.76 18.92
N VAL A 26 36.26 -21.66 19.29
CA VAL A 26 35.67 -20.31 19.32
C VAL A 26 35.26 -19.87 17.92
N MET A 27 36.09 -20.10 16.90
CA MET A 27 35.74 -19.76 15.51
C MET A 27 34.52 -20.53 15.01
N VAL A 28 34.41 -21.82 15.33
CA VAL A 28 33.24 -22.65 14.96
C VAL A 28 31.97 -22.15 15.63
N ILE A 29 32.02 -21.88 16.94
CA ILE A 29 30.87 -21.35 17.70
C ILE A 29 30.47 -19.97 17.15
N LEU A 30 31.44 -19.09 16.91
CA LEU A 30 31.19 -17.77 16.35
C LEU A 30 30.56 -17.86 14.95
N GLY A 31 31.07 -18.74 14.09
CA GLY A 31 30.51 -18.97 12.76
C GLY A 31 29.05 -19.42 12.81
N LEU A 32 28.71 -20.34 13.72
CA LEU A 32 27.34 -20.81 13.91
C LEU A 32 26.41 -19.67 14.37
N VAL A 33 26.85 -18.85 15.33
CA VAL A 33 26.07 -17.71 15.85
C VAL A 33 25.84 -16.67 14.76
N LEU A 34 26.89 -16.27 14.03
CA LEU A 34 26.77 -15.30 12.94
C LEU A 34 25.87 -15.79 11.82
N ALA A 35 25.93 -17.09 11.48
CA ALA A 35 25.03 -17.69 10.50
C ALA A 35 23.56 -17.58 10.93
N GLY A 36 23.25 -17.89 12.20
CA GLY A 36 21.90 -17.74 12.76
C GLY A 36 21.42 -16.28 12.80
N LEU A 37 22.28 -15.34 13.18
CA LEU A 37 21.93 -13.91 13.20
C LEU A 37 21.67 -13.37 11.80
N THR A 38 22.44 -13.82 10.80
CA THR A 38 22.30 -13.37 9.42
C THR A 38 20.94 -13.76 8.82
N THR A 39 20.45 -14.97 9.10
CA THR A 39 19.13 -15.41 8.62
C THR A 39 18.00 -14.61 9.27
N MET A 40 18.09 -14.35 10.58
CA MET A 40 17.13 -13.50 11.29
C MET A 40 17.13 -12.07 10.75
N PHE A 41 18.31 -11.51 10.48
CA PHE A 41 18.46 -10.18 9.93
C PHE A 41 17.85 -10.06 8.52
N GLN A 42 18.10 -11.05 7.65
CA GLN A 42 17.49 -11.09 6.32
C GLN A 42 15.97 -11.20 6.39
N ALA A 43 15.44 -12.01 7.32
CA ALA A 43 13.99 -12.11 7.54
C ALA A 43 13.41 -10.77 8.01
N GLY A 44 14.09 -10.07 8.92
CA GLY A 44 13.72 -8.74 9.40
C GLY A 44 13.63 -7.71 8.26
N ILE A 45 14.67 -7.60 7.43
CA ILE A 45 14.68 -6.67 6.28
C ILE A 45 13.51 -6.95 5.33
N ARG A 46 13.27 -8.22 5.00
CA ARG A 46 12.17 -8.59 4.10
C ARG A 46 10.81 -8.25 4.69
N ALA A 47 10.63 -8.45 5.99
CA ALA A 47 9.41 -8.10 6.70
C ALA A 47 9.17 -6.58 6.70
N GLU A 48 10.22 -5.80 6.96
CA GLU A 48 10.15 -4.33 6.92
C GLU A 48 9.78 -3.81 5.52
N VAL A 49 10.47 -4.28 4.48
CA VAL A 49 10.17 -3.89 3.09
C VAL A 49 8.74 -4.24 2.70
N ARG A 50 8.25 -5.43 3.10
CA ARG A 50 6.86 -5.82 2.87
C ARG A 50 5.89 -4.87 3.58
N SER A 51 6.08 -4.65 4.88
CA SER A 51 5.22 -3.76 5.66
C SER A 51 5.18 -2.35 5.09
N ASN A 52 6.31 -1.82 4.60
CA ASN A 52 6.36 -0.50 4.00
C ASN A 52 5.60 -0.45 2.67
N ARG A 53 5.74 -1.47 1.82
CA ARG A 53 5.00 -1.55 0.55
C ARG A 53 3.50 -1.68 0.77
N ASP A 54 3.09 -2.49 1.74
CA ASP A 54 1.68 -2.63 2.12
C ASP A 54 1.10 -1.29 2.59
N PHE A 55 1.84 -0.59 3.44
CA PHE A 55 1.46 0.75 3.91
C PHE A 55 1.35 1.76 2.76
N GLN A 56 2.32 1.78 1.84
CA GLN A 56 2.29 2.67 0.68
C GLN A 56 1.08 2.42 -0.23
N ALA A 57 0.75 1.18 -0.53
CA ALA A 57 -0.41 0.86 -1.37
C ALA A 57 -1.73 1.29 -0.69
N GLN A 58 -1.86 1.03 0.61
CA GLN A 58 -3.02 1.47 1.38
C GLN A 58 -3.14 2.99 1.46
N GLN A 59 -2.02 3.70 1.68
CA GLN A 59 -2.01 5.16 1.71
C GLN A 59 -2.38 5.76 0.35
N ASN A 60 -1.84 5.22 -0.74
CA ASN A 60 -2.19 5.65 -2.09
C ASN A 60 -3.68 5.43 -2.39
N ALA A 61 -4.24 4.29 -1.98
CA ALA A 61 -5.68 4.03 -2.11
C ALA A 61 -6.55 5.01 -1.30
N ARG A 62 -6.12 5.37 -0.07
CA ARG A 62 -6.80 6.40 0.74
C ARG A 62 -6.77 7.77 0.05
N LEU A 63 -5.61 8.18 -0.45
CA LEU A 63 -5.47 9.43 -1.19
C LEU A 63 -6.32 9.44 -2.46
N ALA A 64 -6.40 8.32 -3.17
CA ALA A 64 -7.27 8.17 -4.33
C ALA A 64 -8.75 8.30 -3.97
N MET A 65 -9.20 7.66 -2.88
CA MET A 65 -10.57 7.77 -2.38
C MET A 65 -10.92 9.21 -1.97
N ASP A 66 -10.04 9.88 -1.24
CA ASP A 66 -10.27 11.27 -0.82
C ASP A 66 -10.34 12.22 -2.03
N ARG A 67 -9.51 11.96 -3.04
CA ARG A 67 -9.55 12.69 -4.30
C ARG A 67 -10.87 12.45 -5.05
N ILE A 68 -11.26 11.19 -5.24
CA ILE A 68 -12.54 10.85 -5.90
C ILE A 68 -13.68 11.51 -5.15
N ARG A 69 -13.73 11.43 -3.81
CA ARG A 69 -14.78 12.05 -2.99
C ARG A 69 -14.89 13.54 -3.24
N ARG A 70 -13.76 14.26 -3.25
CA ARG A 70 -13.73 15.70 -3.50
C ARG A 70 -14.21 16.05 -4.91
N GLU A 71 -13.73 15.34 -5.93
CA GLU A 71 -14.11 15.57 -7.32
C GLU A 71 -15.61 15.26 -7.55
N LEU A 72 -16.12 14.16 -6.98
CA LEU A 72 -17.53 13.78 -7.10
C LEU A 72 -18.49 14.68 -6.35
N HIS A 73 -18.11 15.18 -5.18
CA HIS A 73 -18.95 16.13 -4.44
C HIS A 73 -19.20 17.41 -5.23
N CYS A 74 -18.26 17.78 -6.09
CA CYS A 74 -18.35 18.97 -6.92
C CYS A 74 -18.89 18.67 -8.34
N ALA A 75 -18.88 17.40 -8.76
CA ALA A 75 -19.34 16.96 -10.08
C ALA A 75 -20.83 17.27 -10.32
N ASN A 76 -21.16 17.68 -11.55
CA ASN A 76 -22.54 17.94 -11.97
C ASN A 76 -23.20 16.71 -12.62
N ALA A 77 -22.41 15.80 -13.17
CA ALA A 77 -22.89 14.63 -13.89
C ALA A 77 -21.85 13.50 -13.84
N ILE A 78 -22.37 12.27 -13.91
CA ILE A 78 -21.60 11.05 -14.15
C ILE A 78 -22.18 10.35 -15.37
N SER A 79 -21.31 9.91 -16.26
CA SER A 79 -21.65 8.99 -17.34
C SER A 79 -21.27 7.57 -16.94
N ALA A 80 -22.27 6.79 -16.50
CA ALA A 80 -22.18 5.37 -16.22
C ALA A 80 -23.58 4.72 -16.26
N PRO A 81 -23.69 3.41 -16.52
CA PRO A 81 -24.95 2.69 -16.39
C PRO A 81 -25.47 2.71 -14.95
N ASN A 82 -26.79 2.85 -14.80
CA ASN A 82 -27.43 2.83 -13.49
C ASN A 82 -27.44 1.41 -12.88
N GLY A 83 -27.03 1.30 -11.62
CA GLY A 83 -27.10 0.09 -10.81
C GLY A 83 -26.13 -1.02 -11.19
N THR A 84 -25.29 -0.81 -12.22
CA THR A 84 -24.35 -1.81 -12.72
C THR A 84 -22.93 -1.44 -12.34
N ALA A 85 -22.17 -2.42 -11.85
CA ALA A 85 -20.75 -2.24 -11.57
C ALA A 85 -19.96 -2.08 -12.88
N VAL A 86 -19.12 -1.04 -12.98
CA VAL A 86 -18.27 -0.74 -14.12
C VAL A 86 -16.83 -0.46 -13.70
N ALA A 87 -15.89 -0.77 -14.61
CA ALA A 87 -14.45 -0.54 -14.43
C ALA A 87 -14.07 0.93 -14.69
N THR A 88 -14.89 1.63 -15.47
CA THR A 88 -14.63 3.00 -15.93
C THR A 88 -15.85 3.89 -15.67
N VAL A 89 -15.59 5.10 -15.18
CA VAL A 89 -16.59 6.14 -14.98
C VAL A 89 -16.05 7.49 -15.46
N SER A 90 -16.87 8.23 -16.20
CA SER A 90 -16.55 9.62 -16.60
C SER A 90 -17.35 10.59 -15.74
N VAL A 91 -16.64 11.54 -15.13
CA VAL A 91 -17.18 12.54 -14.21
C VAL A 91 -17.05 13.90 -14.87
N THR A 92 -18.14 14.66 -14.94
CA THR A 92 -18.12 16.04 -15.47
C THR A 92 -18.02 17.02 -14.30
N LEU A 93 -17.02 17.90 -14.36
CA LEU A 93 -16.75 18.90 -13.33
C LEU A 93 -17.03 20.32 -13.90
N PRO A 94 -17.82 21.14 -13.21
CA PRO A 94 -17.96 22.56 -13.56
C PRO A 94 -16.68 23.34 -13.24
N ALA A 95 -16.48 24.48 -13.91
CA ALA A 95 -15.31 25.36 -13.73
C ALA A 95 -15.14 25.91 -12.29
N ALA A 96 -16.17 25.84 -11.45
CA ALA A 96 -16.11 26.21 -10.04
C ALA A 96 -15.44 25.15 -9.16
N CYS A 97 -15.22 23.93 -9.68
CA CYS A 97 -14.53 22.88 -8.95
C CYS A 97 -13.02 23.10 -8.94
N PRO A 98 -12.33 22.70 -7.86
CA PRO A 98 -10.88 22.76 -7.81
C PRO A 98 -10.28 21.79 -8.84
N GLY A 99 -9.72 22.33 -9.91
CA GLY A 99 -9.12 21.61 -11.02
C GLY A 99 -9.39 22.33 -12.34
N THR A 100 -8.51 22.15 -13.32
CA THR A 100 -8.69 22.75 -14.66
C THR A 100 -9.46 21.85 -15.62
N ALA A 101 -9.83 20.64 -15.19
CA ALA A 101 -10.41 19.62 -16.05
C ALA A 101 -11.94 19.73 -16.10
N ALA A 102 -12.50 19.73 -17.30
CA ALA A 102 -13.95 19.73 -17.50
C ALA A 102 -14.52 18.32 -17.36
N THR A 103 -13.76 17.31 -17.78
CA THR A 103 -14.12 15.90 -17.63
C THR A 103 -12.96 15.13 -17.01
N VAL A 104 -13.27 14.25 -16.07
CA VAL A 104 -12.29 13.35 -15.46
C VAL A 104 -12.77 11.93 -15.62
N THR A 105 -11.96 11.10 -16.24
CA THR A 105 -12.23 9.67 -16.39
C THR A 105 -11.41 8.90 -15.37
N TYR A 106 -12.10 8.10 -14.56
CA TYR A 106 -11.48 7.12 -13.68
C TYR A 106 -11.66 5.73 -14.28
N ALA A 107 -10.58 4.96 -14.35
CA ALA A 107 -10.61 3.61 -14.92
C ALA A 107 -9.70 2.67 -14.14
N THR A 108 -10.11 1.41 -13.97
CA THR A 108 -9.22 0.34 -13.54
C THR A 108 -8.59 -0.34 -14.76
N VAL A 109 -7.27 -0.49 -14.72
CA VAL A 109 -6.47 -1.07 -15.81
C VAL A 109 -5.67 -2.25 -15.27
N ALA A 110 -5.69 -3.38 -15.99
CA ALA A 110 -4.90 -4.55 -15.62
C ALA A 110 -3.42 -4.29 -15.88
N VAL A 111 -2.57 -4.56 -14.89
CA VAL A 111 -1.10 -4.48 -15.02
C VAL A 111 -0.51 -5.87 -15.22
N SER A 112 -1.00 -6.82 -14.44
CA SER A 112 -0.65 -8.24 -14.52
C SER A 112 -1.80 -9.08 -13.98
N ALA A 113 -1.71 -10.41 -14.08
CA ALA A 113 -2.69 -11.30 -13.47
C ALA A 113 -2.89 -10.96 -11.98
N GLY A 114 -4.14 -10.68 -11.58
CA GLY A 114 -4.49 -10.35 -10.20
C GLY A 114 -4.07 -8.96 -9.71
N ARG A 115 -3.48 -8.10 -10.56
CA ARG A 115 -3.04 -6.74 -10.19
C ARG A 115 -3.62 -5.70 -11.15
N TRP A 116 -4.33 -4.75 -10.56
CA TRP A 116 -4.98 -3.64 -11.25
C TRP A 116 -4.49 -2.30 -10.69
N GLN A 117 -4.45 -1.30 -11.55
CA GLN A 117 -4.19 0.10 -11.21
C GLN A 117 -5.44 0.92 -11.43
N LEU A 118 -5.68 1.89 -10.55
CA LEU A 118 -6.67 2.93 -10.78
C LEU A 118 -5.97 4.11 -11.43
N THR A 119 -6.44 4.47 -12.61
CA THR A 119 -5.96 5.62 -13.37
C THR A 119 -6.99 6.73 -13.36
N ARG A 120 -6.48 7.95 -13.46
CA ARG A 120 -7.26 9.17 -13.62
C ARG A 120 -6.74 9.91 -14.85
N THR A 121 -7.63 10.16 -15.80
CA THR A 121 -7.34 10.95 -16.99
C THR A 121 -8.14 12.24 -16.91
N ALA A 122 -7.46 13.38 -16.93
CA ALA A 122 -8.11 14.69 -17.01
C ALA A 122 -8.30 15.05 -18.49
N ASP A 123 -9.55 15.26 -18.89
CA ASP A 123 -9.99 15.54 -20.25
C ASP A 123 -9.41 14.51 -21.24
N ALA A 124 -9.03 14.92 -22.44
CA ALA A 124 -8.26 14.11 -23.39
C ALA A 124 -6.74 14.17 -23.13
N GLY A 125 -6.33 14.50 -21.90
CA GLY A 125 -4.95 14.78 -21.52
C GLY A 125 -4.19 13.59 -20.94
N SER A 126 -3.22 13.88 -20.08
CA SER A 126 -2.35 12.88 -19.48
C SER A 126 -3.10 11.99 -18.48
N THR A 127 -2.77 10.71 -18.47
CA THR A 127 -3.29 9.71 -17.55
C THR A 127 -2.32 9.52 -16.40
N VAL A 128 -2.80 9.65 -15.17
CA VAL A 128 -2.01 9.49 -13.94
C VAL A 128 -2.51 8.28 -13.16
N VAL A 129 -1.60 7.44 -12.68
CA VAL A 129 -1.92 6.36 -11.75
C VAL A 129 -2.16 6.97 -10.37
N VAL A 130 -3.36 6.75 -9.81
CA VAL A 130 -3.75 7.29 -8.50
C VAL A 130 -3.76 6.22 -7.41
N ALA A 131 -3.94 4.95 -7.75
CA ALA A 131 -3.76 3.81 -6.85
C ALA A 131 -3.27 2.57 -7.62
N ASP A 132 -2.61 1.65 -6.91
CA ASP A 132 -2.04 0.42 -7.45
C ASP A 132 -2.29 -0.74 -6.46
N TYR A 133 -2.03 -1.97 -6.90
CA TYR A 133 -2.29 -3.20 -6.17
C TYR A 133 -3.76 -3.42 -5.86
N LEU A 134 -4.63 -2.95 -6.77
CA LEU A 134 -6.04 -3.29 -6.72
C LEU A 134 -6.23 -4.74 -7.16
N THR A 135 -7.17 -5.41 -6.51
CA THR A 135 -7.52 -6.81 -6.80
C THR A 135 -8.92 -6.91 -7.39
N ALA A 136 -9.27 -8.11 -7.86
CA ALA A 136 -10.60 -8.38 -8.34
C ALA A 136 -11.61 -8.35 -7.20
N ASN A 137 -12.73 -7.67 -7.40
CA ASN A 137 -13.88 -7.63 -6.49
C ASN A 137 -15.12 -8.32 -7.10
N THR A 138 -14.96 -8.99 -8.24
CA THR A 138 -16.07 -9.62 -8.97
C THR A 138 -15.73 -11.05 -9.41
N PRO A 139 -16.75 -11.90 -9.64
CA PRO A 139 -16.55 -13.28 -10.10
C PRO A 139 -15.84 -13.40 -11.46
N SER A 140 -15.83 -12.33 -12.26
CA SER A 140 -15.15 -12.26 -13.56
C SER A 140 -13.64 -12.00 -13.44
N ALA A 141 -13.07 -12.07 -12.23
CA ALA A 141 -11.65 -11.83 -11.93
C ALA A 141 -11.14 -10.43 -12.36
N ALA A 142 -12.06 -9.47 -12.55
CA ALA A 142 -11.76 -8.09 -12.87
C ALA A 142 -11.96 -7.17 -11.66
N SER A 143 -11.21 -6.06 -11.61
CA SER A 143 -11.44 -4.98 -10.66
C SER A 143 -12.45 -4.01 -11.25
N ILE A 144 -13.67 -4.00 -10.70
CA ILE A 144 -14.83 -3.24 -11.18
C ILE A 144 -15.38 -2.43 -9.99
N PRO A 145 -14.75 -1.30 -9.64
CA PRO A 145 -14.97 -0.67 -8.34
C PRO A 145 -16.17 0.29 -8.31
N PHE A 146 -16.71 0.69 -9.47
CA PHE A 146 -17.69 1.78 -9.54
C PHE A 146 -19.10 1.26 -9.76
N THR A 147 -20.06 1.66 -8.92
CA THR A 147 -21.50 1.43 -9.19
C THR A 147 -22.25 2.73 -9.04
N TYR A 148 -22.79 3.26 -10.15
CA TYR A 148 -23.52 4.52 -10.16
C TYR A 148 -25.01 4.29 -9.94
N TYR A 149 -25.63 5.08 -9.08
CA TYR A 149 -27.08 5.13 -8.90
C TYR A 149 -27.56 6.52 -9.29
N VAL A 150 -28.47 6.57 -10.27
CA VAL A 150 -29.06 7.81 -10.76
C VAL A 150 -29.88 8.52 -9.67
N PRO A 151 -30.03 9.85 -9.73
CA PRO A 151 -30.96 10.57 -8.88
C PRO A 151 -32.38 9.99 -8.99
N GLY A 152 -33.15 10.08 -7.91
CA GLY A 152 -34.55 9.66 -7.87
C GLY A 152 -35.40 10.75 -7.20
N ALA A 153 -36.70 10.51 -7.04
CA ALA A 153 -37.63 11.44 -6.42
C ALA A 153 -37.12 11.91 -5.04
N GLY A 154 -36.65 13.16 -4.94
CA GLY A 154 -36.08 13.72 -3.72
C GLY A 154 -34.71 13.17 -3.29
N MET A 155 -34.06 12.32 -4.09
CA MET A 155 -32.73 11.75 -3.82
C MET A 155 -31.71 12.20 -4.87
N LEU A 156 -30.51 12.58 -4.40
CA LEU A 156 -29.38 12.88 -5.26
C LEU A 156 -28.76 11.58 -5.81
N GLY A 157 -28.08 11.70 -6.95
CA GLY A 157 -27.28 10.60 -7.48
C GLY A 157 -26.15 10.23 -6.51
N ARG A 158 -25.76 8.95 -6.49
CA ARG A 158 -24.63 8.47 -5.68
C ARG A 158 -23.75 7.52 -6.49
N LEU A 159 -22.45 7.53 -6.21
CA LEU A 159 -21.50 6.56 -6.73
C LEU A 159 -20.98 5.73 -5.55
N ARG A 160 -21.19 4.43 -5.61
CA ARG A 160 -20.48 3.48 -4.77
C ARG A 160 -19.11 3.21 -5.37
N VAL A 161 -18.08 3.32 -4.54
CA VAL A 161 -16.70 3.01 -4.91
C VAL A 161 -16.19 1.94 -3.96
N ASP A 162 -15.61 0.90 -4.52
CA ASP A 162 -15.07 -0.24 -3.78
C ASP A 162 -13.67 -0.62 -4.28
N LEU A 163 -12.65 -0.25 -3.50
CA LEU A 163 -11.24 -0.48 -3.83
C LEU A 163 -10.64 -1.55 -2.90
N PRO A 164 -10.54 -2.82 -3.36
CA PRO A 164 -9.79 -3.83 -2.65
C PRO A 164 -8.30 -3.74 -3.00
N VAL A 165 -7.44 -3.56 -2.00
CA VAL A 165 -5.98 -3.44 -2.13
C VAL A 165 -5.32 -4.66 -1.50
N ASN A 166 -4.44 -5.33 -2.25
CA ASN A 166 -3.63 -6.43 -1.74
C ASN A 166 -2.36 -6.61 -2.59
N LEU A 167 -1.19 -6.59 -1.94
CA LEU A 167 0.10 -6.81 -2.61
C LEU A 167 0.39 -8.28 -2.88
N ASN A 168 -0.31 -9.19 -2.18
CA ASN A 168 -0.24 -10.62 -2.41
C ASN A 168 -1.59 -11.15 -2.92
N PRO A 169 -1.91 -10.97 -4.21
CA PRO A 169 -3.19 -11.40 -4.76
C PRO A 169 -3.42 -12.91 -4.70
N ALA A 170 -2.36 -13.71 -4.50
CA ALA A 170 -2.47 -15.16 -4.30
C ALA A 170 -2.97 -15.53 -2.89
N ASP A 171 -2.83 -14.62 -1.93
CA ASP A 171 -3.26 -14.82 -0.55
C ASP A 171 -4.53 -13.99 -0.31
N GLY A 172 -5.68 -14.63 -0.55
CA GLY A 172 -7.00 -14.01 -0.44
C GLY A 172 -7.42 -13.65 0.99
N THR A 173 -6.56 -13.92 1.98
CA THR A 173 -6.87 -13.75 3.41
C THR A 173 -6.61 -12.33 3.93
N THR A 174 -5.77 -11.54 3.25
CA THR A 174 -5.38 -10.18 3.66
C THR A 174 -5.73 -9.13 2.59
N ALA A 175 -7.01 -8.99 2.27
CA ALA A 175 -7.48 -7.92 1.39
C ALA A 175 -7.96 -6.72 2.22
N TRP A 176 -7.32 -5.56 2.03
CA TRP A 176 -7.79 -4.29 2.60
C TRP A 176 -8.82 -3.68 1.66
N ARG A 177 -10.02 -3.40 2.15
CA ARG A 177 -11.11 -2.89 1.31
C ARG A 177 -11.50 -1.49 1.75
N LEU A 178 -11.43 -0.53 0.82
CA LEU A 178 -11.98 0.81 1.01
C LEU A 178 -13.29 0.90 0.23
N GLN A 179 -14.39 1.00 0.96
CA GLN A 179 -15.70 1.18 0.37
C GLN A 179 -16.30 2.51 0.82
N ASP A 180 -16.88 3.26 -0.12
CA ASP A 180 -17.60 4.49 0.17
C ASP A 180 -18.78 4.68 -0.78
N ASP A 181 -19.84 5.33 -0.28
CA ASP A 181 -21.01 5.74 -1.05
C ASP A 181 -21.03 7.27 -1.12
N ILE A 182 -20.64 7.82 -2.27
CA ILE A 182 -20.39 9.26 -2.45
C ILE A 182 -21.59 9.90 -3.16
N VAL A 183 -22.24 10.85 -2.50
CA VAL A 183 -23.38 11.60 -3.07
C VAL A 183 -22.90 12.76 -3.94
N LEU A 184 -23.56 12.96 -5.08
CA LEU A 184 -23.30 14.05 -6.01
C LEU A 184 -24.18 15.26 -5.69
N ARG A 185 -23.59 16.32 -5.10
CA ARG A 185 -24.35 17.47 -4.61
C ARG A 185 -24.90 18.39 -5.70
N ASN A 186 -24.24 18.40 -6.86
CA ASN A 186 -24.60 19.28 -7.98
C ASN A 186 -25.39 18.56 -9.08
N THR A 187 -25.87 17.34 -8.82
CA THR A 187 -26.77 16.63 -9.75
C THR A 187 -28.20 17.14 -9.63
N ILE A 188 -28.97 17.04 -10.71
CA ILE A 188 -30.39 17.36 -10.70
C ILE A 188 -31.12 16.47 -9.69
N ARG A 189 -32.07 17.05 -8.95
CA ARG A 189 -33.06 16.28 -8.18
C ARG A 189 -34.23 16.02 -9.12
N LEU A 190 -34.57 14.76 -9.30
CA LEU A 190 -35.79 14.36 -10.01
C LEU A 190 -36.98 14.37 -9.04
#